data_AF-A0A372R1P0-F1
#
_entry.id   AF-A0A372R1P0-F1
#
_cell.length_a   1.000
_cell.length_b   1.000
_cell.length_c   1.000
_cell.angle_alpha   90.00
_cell.angle_beta   90.00
_cell.angle_gamma   90.00
#
_symmetry.space_group_name_H-M   'P 1'
#
loop_
_entity.id
_entity.type
_entity.pdbx_description
1 polymer ?
#
loop_
_entity_poly.entity_id
_entity_poly.type
_entity_poly.pdbx_seq_one_letter_code
_entity_poly.pdbx_strand_id
1 'polypeptide(L)'
;MSKNKLKSAKLDWRDIPKYIPLIRHWKTLINLAKLTYNAYVKPEDQDWYDLGKKYGLNDTFGWDHDGIRGYVFASNDNKTLVISIKGTSMGFGAGPTVGNDKFNDNRLFSCCCAYVDRTWSSVCPCYLDNYRCNQDCLEKSVDEDELYFTITLNMVDRIMKEFPKSVIWITGHSLGGALSSLIGLTYNIPAVAFESPGDRLPARRLHLPHPPALPADKMNIWHLGHTADPIFMGVCNGIRSSCYVGGYAMESKCHVGVTCSFDSVEKLGWRVDIRSHRIQEVIDKILNVWETLFGDFPNCYSDEDEKDCVDCGLWEYIEGV
;
A
#
# COMPACT_ATOMS: atom_id res chain seq x y z
N MET A 1 14.77 11.19 -18.39
CA MET A 1 13.34 11.50 -18.58
C MET A 1 12.56 10.46 -17.79
N SER A 2 11.61 10.90 -16.95
CA SER A 2 10.82 9.98 -16.13
C SER A 2 10.01 9.01 -17.00
N LYS A 3 9.91 7.76 -16.56
CA LYS A 3 9.14 6.71 -17.25
C LYS A 3 7.68 6.70 -16.82
N ASN A 4 7.35 7.30 -15.67
CA ASN A 4 6.00 7.74 -15.37
C ASN A 4 5.51 8.76 -16.42
N LYS A 5 4.76 8.25 -17.40
CA LYS A 5 4.17 9.03 -18.51
C LYS A 5 3.24 10.14 -18.04
N LEU A 6 2.88 10.17 -16.75
CA LEU A 6 2.02 11.18 -16.13
C LEU A 6 2.78 12.29 -15.39
N LYS A 7 4.13 12.25 -15.26
CA LYS A 7 4.89 13.37 -14.65
C LYS A 7 4.65 14.73 -15.33
N SER A 8 4.21 14.73 -16.58
CA SER A 8 3.90 15.91 -17.38
C SER A 8 2.45 15.96 -17.88
N ALA A 9 1.61 15.01 -17.46
CA ALA A 9 0.19 15.08 -17.74
C ALA A 9 -0.42 16.18 -16.85
N LYS A 10 -1.07 17.19 -17.47
CA LYS A 10 -2.06 17.99 -16.77
C LYS A 10 -3.22 17.06 -16.41
N LEU A 11 -3.11 16.36 -15.29
CA LEU A 11 -4.25 15.73 -14.63
C LEU A 11 -5.26 16.84 -14.39
N ASP A 12 -6.41 16.77 -15.05
CA ASP A 12 -7.51 17.70 -14.76
C ASP A 12 -8.14 17.23 -13.45
N TRP A 13 -7.57 17.67 -12.33
CA TRP A 13 -8.01 17.39 -10.96
C TRP A 13 -9.45 17.86 -10.64
N ARG A 14 -10.22 18.26 -11.65
CA ARG A 14 -11.61 18.70 -11.55
C ARG A 14 -12.62 17.57 -11.60
N ASP A 15 -12.23 16.38 -12.05
CA ASP A 15 -13.08 15.19 -11.98
C ASP A 15 -12.92 14.54 -10.60
N ILE A 16 -13.47 15.20 -9.57
CA ILE A 16 -13.63 14.59 -8.25
C ILE A 16 -14.47 13.32 -8.43
N PRO A 17 -14.00 12.14 -7.97
CA PRO A 17 -14.77 10.91 -8.08
C PRO A 17 -16.17 11.11 -7.50
N LYS A 18 -17.19 11.01 -8.35
CA LYS A 18 -18.59 11.22 -7.95
C LYS A 18 -19.06 10.21 -6.89
N TYR A 19 -18.41 9.05 -6.83
CA TYR A 19 -18.74 7.96 -5.91
C TYR A 19 -17.46 7.43 -5.26
N ILE A 20 -17.36 7.63 -3.95
CA ILE A 20 -16.26 7.17 -3.10
C ILE A 20 -16.77 6.11 -2.11
N PRO A 21 -15.90 5.20 -1.62
CA PRO A 21 -16.27 4.28 -0.57
C PRO A 21 -16.62 5.03 0.71
N LEU A 22 -17.70 4.63 1.39
CA LEU A 22 -18.10 5.20 2.67
C LEU A 22 -17.22 4.61 3.79
N ILE A 23 -16.09 5.25 4.08
CA ILE A 23 -15.05 4.77 4.99
C ILE A 23 -15.54 4.58 6.43
N ARG A 24 -16.41 5.46 6.91
CA ARG A 24 -16.97 5.37 8.28
C ARG A 24 -18.08 4.31 8.43
N HIS A 25 -18.34 3.52 7.40
CA HIS A 25 -19.34 2.46 7.43
C HIS A 25 -18.66 1.09 7.47
N TRP A 26 -18.80 0.39 8.60
CA TRP A 26 -18.11 -0.87 8.89
C TRP A 26 -18.26 -1.93 7.82
N LYS A 27 -19.48 -2.13 7.30
CA LYS A 27 -19.72 -3.11 6.25
C LYS A 27 -18.97 -2.77 4.95
N THR A 28 -18.73 -1.50 4.66
CA THR A 28 -17.90 -1.09 3.52
C THR A 28 -16.45 -1.53 3.75
N LEU A 29 -15.89 -1.21 4.92
CA LEU A 29 -14.51 -1.59 5.27
C LEU A 29 -14.31 -3.10 5.30
N ILE A 30 -15.21 -3.83 5.97
CA ILE A 30 -15.16 -5.29 6.06
C ILE A 30 -15.24 -5.91 4.66
N ASN A 31 -16.10 -5.41 3.78
CA ASN A 31 -16.19 -5.93 2.43
C ASN A 31 -14.91 -5.65 1.63
N LEU A 32 -14.36 -4.43 1.69
CA LEU A 32 -13.10 -4.11 1.01
C LEU A 32 -11.92 -4.93 1.55
N ALA A 33 -11.87 -5.16 2.86
CA ALA A 33 -10.87 -6.01 3.49
C ALA A 33 -11.00 -7.48 3.02
N LYS A 34 -12.22 -8.00 2.88
CA LYS A 34 -12.46 -9.35 2.33
C LYS A 34 -12.07 -9.47 0.86
N LEU A 35 -12.37 -8.46 0.04
CA LEU A 35 -11.87 -8.41 -1.35
C LEU A 35 -10.35 -8.40 -1.40
N THR A 36 -9.72 -7.67 -0.46
CA THR A 36 -8.27 -7.63 -0.28
C THR A 36 -7.69 -8.98 0.13
N TYR A 37 -8.33 -9.70 1.05
CA TYR A 37 -7.97 -11.07 1.40
C TYR A 37 -8.04 -12.00 0.18
N ASN A 38 -9.09 -11.87 -0.62
CA ASN A 38 -9.29 -12.69 -1.81
C ASN A 38 -8.12 -12.57 -2.80
N ALA A 39 -7.37 -11.47 -2.86
CA ALA A 39 -6.17 -11.38 -3.70
C ALA A 39 -5.05 -12.39 -3.32
N TYR A 40 -5.11 -13.01 -2.15
CA TYR A 40 -4.14 -14.01 -1.68
C TYR A 40 -4.55 -15.46 -1.93
N VAL A 41 -5.80 -15.70 -2.32
CA VAL A 41 -6.39 -17.04 -2.50
C VAL A 41 -7.09 -17.13 -3.85
N LYS A 42 -7.32 -18.35 -4.34
CA LYS A 42 -8.08 -18.56 -5.58
C LYS A 42 -9.58 -18.71 -5.30
N PRO A 43 -10.46 -18.42 -6.27
CA PRO A 43 -11.91 -18.57 -6.08
C PRO A 43 -12.35 -19.99 -5.73
N GLU A 44 -11.56 -21.01 -6.08
CA GLU A 44 -11.82 -22.41 -5.75
C GLU A 44 -11.36 -22.81 -4.34
N ASP A 45 -10.54 -21.97 -3.69
CA ASP A 45 -10.03 -22.25 -2.34
C ASP A 45 -11.15 -22.06 -1.30
N GLN A 46 -11.14 -22.90 -0.24
CA GLN A 46 -12.16 -22.86 0.81
C GLN A 46 -12.20 -21.54 1.59
N ASP A 47 -11.07 -20.83 1.61
CA ASP A 47 -10.92 -19.57 2.34
C ASP A 47 -11.39 -18.35 1.52
N TRP A 48 -11.87 -18.54 0.28
CA TRP A 48 -12.42 -17.45 -0.53
C TRP A 48 -13.68 -16.85 0.10
N TYR A 49 -13.68 -15.54 0.29
CA TYR A 49 -14.88 -14.82 0.71
C TYR A 49 -15.83 -14.62 -0.48
N ASP A 50 -17.01 -15.23 -0.44
CA ASP A 50 -18.11 -14.91 -1.34
C ASP A 50 -18.93 -13.73 -0.80
N LEU A 51 -18.80 -12.57 -1.45
CA LEU A 51 -19.55 -11.35 -1.10
C LEU A 51 -20.85 -11.20 -1.93
N GLY A 52 -21.20 -12.22 -2.71
CA GLY A 52 -22.35 -12.26 -3.60
C GLY A 52 -22.21 -11.33 -4.80
N LYS A 53 -23.28 -11.26 -5.60
CA LYS A 53 -23.27 -10.56 -6.90
C LYS A 53 -22.91 -9.06 -6.82
N LYS A 54 -23.11 -8.43 -5.66
CA LYS A 54 -22.73 -7.01 -5.43
C LYS A 54 -21.24 -6.74 -5.60
N TYR A 55 -20.40 -7.76 -5.46
CA TYR A 55 -18.96 -7.73 -5.70
C TYR A 55 -18.57 -8.95 -6.53
N GLY A 56 -19.21 -9.12 -7.69
CA GLY A 56 -18.96 -10.25 -8.58
C GLY A 56 -17.53 -10.22 -9.11
N LEU A 57 -16.88 -11.38 -9.18
CA LEU A 57 -15.57 -11.50 -9.81
C LEU A 57 -15.70 -11.21 -11.31
N ASN A 58 -14.99 -10.20 -11.80
CA ASN A 58 -15.02 -9.79 -13.20
C ASN A 58 -13.78 -10.27 -13.96
N ASP A 59 -12.60 -10.14 -13.36
CA ASP A 59 -11.35 -10.54 -13.99
C ASP A 59 -10.26 -10.86 -12.96
N THR A 60 -9.16 -11.47 -13.40
CA THR A 60 -8.00 -11.84 -12.58
C THR A 60 -6.69 -11.54 -13.30
N PHE A 61 -5.61 -11.31 -12.55
CA PHE A 61 -4.29 -11.03 -13.13
C PHE A 61 -3.14 -11.60 -12.31
N GLY A 62 -2.04 -11.93 -13.00
CA GLY A 62 -0.73 -12.21 -12.41
C GLY A 62 -0.50 -13.61 -11.86
N TRP A 63 -1.48 -14.52 -11.95
CA TRP A 63 -1.39 -15.85 -11.32
C TRP A 63 -0.39 -16.79 -12.00
N ASP A 64 -0.08 -16.59 -13.27
CA ASP A 64 0.79 -17.45 -14.07
C ASP A 64 2.28 -17.02 -14.06
N HIS A 65 2.58 -15.86 -13.49
CA HIS A 65 3.93 -15.28 -13.49
C HIS A 65 4.34 -14.80 -12.09
N ASP A 66 5.63 -14.53 -11.95
CA ASP A 66 6.21 -13.90 -10.76
C ASP A 66 6.07 -12.37 -10.89
N GLY A 67 4.94 -11.83 -10.47
CA GLY A 67 4.59 -10.41 -10.58
C GLY A 67 3.37 -10.04 -9.73
N ILE A 68 2.85 -8.82 -9.90
CA ILE A 68 1.65 -8.37 -9.18
C ILE A 68 0.47 -9.29 -9.45
N ARG A 69 -0.32 -9.58 -8.41
CA ARG A 69 -1.47 -10.48 -8.47
C ARG A 69 -2.70 -9.84 -7.89
N GLY A 70 -3.86 -10.31 -8.34
CA GLY A 70 -5.12 -9.87 -7.76
C GLY A 70 -6.31 -10.12 -8.66
N TYR A 71 -7.35 -9.34 -8.39
CA TYR A 71 -8.66 -9.50 -8.99
C TYR A 71 -9.31 -8.15 -9.27
N VAL A 72 -10.19 -8.13 -10.27
CA VAL A 72 -11.12 -7.04 -10.53
C VAL A 72 -12.52 -7.53 -10.17
N PHE A 73 -13.18 -6.84 -9.26
CA PHE A 73 -14.56 -7.11 -8.88
C PHE A 73 -15.48 -6.05 -9.45
N ALA A 74 -16.72 -6.41 -9.76
CA ALA A 74 -17.72 -5.50 -10.33
C ALA A 74 -19.01 -5.49 -9.52
N SER A 75 -19.66 -4.33 -9.50
CA SER A 75 -21.06 -4.21 -9.07
C SER A 75 -22.00 -4.94 -10.03
N ASN A 76 -23.20 -5.30 -9.57
CA ASN A 76 -24.23 -5.95 -10.38
C ASN A 76 -24.54 -5.25 -11.71
N ASP A 77 -24.41 -3.92 -11.75
CA ASP A 77 -24.69 -3.09 -12.92
C ASP A 77 -23.41 -2.70 -13.69
N ASN A 78 -22.26 -3.28 -13.35
CA ASN A 78 -20.93 -3.02 -13.91
C ASN A 78 -20.50 -1.53 -13.87
N LYS A 79 -21.14 -0.71 -13.03
CA LYS A 79 -20.83 0.72 -12.90
C LYS A 79 -19.74 1.01 -11.88
N THR A 80 -19.44 0.08 -10.98
CA THR A 80 -18.34 0.23 -10.02
C THR A 80 -17.45 -1.00 -10.12
N LEU A 81 -16.16 -0.75 -10.33
CA LEU A 81 -15.11 -1.76 -10.31
C LEU A 81 -14.27 -1.56 -9.05
N VAL A 82 -13.87 -2.65 -8.41
CA VAL A 82 -12.92 -2.65 -7.31
C VAL A 82 -11.74 -3.50 -7.72
N ILE A 83 -10.58 -2.87 -7.91
CA ILE A 83 -9.33 -3.55 -8.20
C ILE A 83 -8.69 -3.91 -6.87
N SER A 84 -8.47 -5.19 -6.63
CA SER A 84 -7.79 -5.68 -5.45
C SER A 84 -6.40 -6.18 -5.78
N ILE A 85 -5.39 -5.66 -5.09
CA ILE A 85 -3.98 -5.97 -5.32
C ILE A 85 -3.41 -6.74 -4.12
N LYS A 86 -2.82 -7.89 -4.43
CA LYS A 86 -2.10 -8.74 -3.49
C LYS A 86 -0.81 -8.02 -3.03
N GLY A 87 -0.50 -8.14 -1.74
CA GLY A 87 0.79 -7.75 -1.18
C GLY A 87 1.76 -8.93 -1.05
N THR A 88 2.82 -8.72 -0.27
CA THR A 88 3.91 -9.67 -0.08
C THR A 88 3.46 -10.95 0.61
N SER A 89 3.88 -12.09 0.07
CA SER A 89 3.73 -13.37 0.78
C SER A 89 4.89 -13.58 1.74
N MET A 90 4.65 -13.56 3.06
CA MET A 90 5.67 -13.84 4.08
C MET A 90 5.41 -15.20 4.75
N GLY A 91 6.42 -16.08 4.82
CA GLY A 91 6.37 -17.32 5.62
C GLY A 91 6.88 -18.59 4.91
N PHE A 92 6.81 -19.72 5.63
CA PHE A 92 7.15 -21.05 5.10
C PHE A 92 6.10 -21.47 4.06
N GLY A 93 6.52 -21.79 2.83
CA GLY A 93 5.61 -22.07 1.70
C GLY A 93 5.13 -20.82 0.96
N ALA A 94 5.70 -19.65 1.25
CA ALA A 94 5.43 -18.45 0.47
C ALA A 94 5.85 -18.72 -0.98
N GLY A 95 4.89 -18.54 -1.90
CA GLY A 95 4.96 -19.02 -3.27
C GLY A 95 6.06 -18.36 -4.12
N PRO A 96 6.02 -18.49 -5.45
CA PRO A 96 7.12 -18.04 -6.30
C PRO A 96 7.38 -16.52 -6.25
N THR A 97 6.45 -15.69 -5.74
CA THR A 97 6.55 -14.23 -5.78
C THR A 97 7.46 -13.59 -4.73
N VAL A 98 7.91 -14.36 -3.73
CA VAL A 98 8.59 -13.83 -2.53
C VAL A 98 9.82 -12.99 -2.87
N GLY A 99 10.60 -13.42 -3.88
CA GLY A 99 11.81 -12.72 -4.29
C GLY A 99 11.51 -11.31 -4.81
N ASN A 100 10.56 -11.20 -5.74
CA ASN A 100 10.19 -9.93 -6.35
C ASN A 100 9.38 -9.04 -5.39
N ASP A 101 8.51 -9.63 -4.56
CA ASP A 101 7.80 -8.92 -3.50
C ASP A 101 8.82 -8.20 -2.58
N LYS A 102 9.81 -8.96 -2.08
CA LYS A 102 10.88 -8.45 -1.22
C LYS A 102 11.75 -7.39 -1.89
N PHE A 103 12.08 -7.58 -3.17
CA PHE A 103 12.82 -6.57 -3.94
C PHE A 103 12.06 -5.24 -3.99
N ASN A 104 10.76 -5.29 -4.32
CA ASN A 104 9.92 -4.10 -4.39
C ASN A 104 9.70 -3.44 -3.01
N ASP A 105 9.46 -4.23 -1.96
CA ASP A 105 9.37 -3.73 -0.59
C ASP A 105 10.63 -2.95 -0.20
N ASN A 106 11.80 -3.57 -0.40
CA ASN A 106 13.09 -2.97 -0.10
C ASN A 106 13.38 -1.74 -0.97
N ARG A 107 12.88 -1.69 -2.21
CA ARG A 107 13.05 -0.54 -3.11
C ARG A 107 12.21 0.66 -2.65
N LEU A 108 10.96 0.41 -2.29
CA LEU A 108 9.96 1.44 -2.02
C LEU A 108 10.06 1.99 -0.59
N PHE A 109 10.26 1.13 0.40
CA PHE A 109 10.06 1.45 1.81
C PHE A 109 11.34 1.57 2.64
N SER A 110 12.50 1.32 2.03
CA SER A 110 13.78 1.57 2.68
C SER A 110 14.28 3.00 2.44
N CYS A 111 15.07 3.49 3.38
CA CYS A 111 15.66 4.81 3.31
C CYS A 111 16.76 4.92 2.27
N CYS A 112 17.56 3.85 2.08
CA CYS A 112 18.60 3.83 1.05
C CYS A 112 18.82 2.43 0.48
N CYS A 113 17.87 1.95 -0.33
CA CYS A 113 17.96 0.68 -1.06
C CYS A 113 18.30 -0.53 -0.20
N ALA A 114 17.66 -0.62 0.97
CA ALA A 114 17.87 -1.67 1.96
C ALA A 114 19.34 -1.82 2.39
N TYR A 115 20.11 -0.74 2.36
CA TYR A 115 21.38 -0.67 3.03
C TYR A 115 21.14 -0.57 4.55
N VAL A 116 21.21 -1.71 5.23
CA VAL A 116 21.03 -1.80 6.69
C VAL A 116 22.39 -1.92 7.39
N ASP A 117 23.15 -2.96 7.04
CA ASP A 117 24.51 -3.19 7.52
C ASP A 117 25.28 -4.12 6.55
N ARG A 118 26.53 -4.45 6.90
CA ARG A 118 27.45 -5.25 6.06
C ARG A 118 26.99 -6.69 5.79
N THR A 119 25.99 -7.19 6.51
CA THR A 119 25.45 -8.54 6.31
C THR A 119 24.37 -8.57 5.22
N TRP A 120 23.92 -7.41 4.73
CA TRP A 120 22.93 -7.28 3.68
C TRP A 120 23.56 -6.85 2.36
N SER A 121 22.93 -7.24 1.26
CA SER A 121 23.18 -6.67 -0.06
C SER A 121 22.09 -5.66 -0.38
N SER A 122 22.48 -4.44 -0.76
CA SER A 122 21.52 -3.42 -1.16
C SER A 122 20.81 -3.83 -2.44
N VAL A 123 19.55 -3.41 -2.59
CA VAL A 123 18.77 -3.66 -3.82
C VAL A 123 19.13 -2.68 -4.94
N CYS A 124 20.07 -1.78 -4.68
CA CYS A 124 20.55 -0.80 -5.65
C CYS A 124 21.87 -0.13 -5.22
N PRO A 125 22.56 0.57 -6.14
CA PRO A 125 23.85 1.20 -5.87
C PRO A 125 23.76 2.67 -5.43
N CYS A 126 22.67 3.12 -4.77
CA CYS A 126 22.51 4.53 -4.39
C CYS A 126 23.17 4.90 -3.04
N TYR A 127 23.59 3.92 -2.26
CA TYR A 127 24.31 4.16 -1.01
C TYR A 127 25.68 4.79 -1.28
N LEU A 128 26.03 5.81 -0.51
CA LEU A 128 27.32 6.49 -0.58
C LEU A 128 28.22 6.04 0.59
N ASP A 129 28.08 6.69 1.74
CA ASP A 129 28.74 6.36 3.00
C ASP A 129 28.00 7.01 4.18
N ASN A 130 28.25 6.60 5.42
CA ASN A 130 27.83 7.31 6.65
C ASN A 130 26.41 7.90 6.65
N TYR A 131 25.38 7.10 6.40
CA TYR A 131 23.98 7.54 6.29
C TYR A 131 23.72 8.58 5.19
N ARG A 132 24.58 8.65 4.17
CA ARG A 132 24.38 9.45 2.97
C ARG A 132 23.92 8.57 1.82
N CYS A 133 22.90 9.03 1.11
CA CYS A 133 22.33 8.35 -0.05
C CYS A 133 22.18 9.31 -1.22
N ASN A 134 22.41 8.84 -2.44
CA ASN A 134 22.21 9.63 -3.65
C ASN A 134 20.71 9.74 -3.99
N GLN A 135 20.15 10.95 -3.91
CA GLN A 135 18.74 11.23 -4.15
C GLN A 135 18.34 11.00 -5.62
N ASP A 136 19.11 11.52 -6.57
CA ASP A 136 18.84 11.34 -8.00
C ASP A 136 18.83 9.86 -8.39
N CYS A 137 19.74 9.09 -7.79
CA CYS A 137 19.78 7.66 -7.94
C CYS A 137 18.52 7.01 -7.38
N LEU A 138 18.08 7.36 -6.15
CA LEU A 138 16.88 6.82 -5.48
C LEU A 138 15.59 7.09 -6.25
N GLU A 139 15.47 8.25 -6.89
CA GLU A 139 14.31 8.60 -7.70
C GLU A 139 14.26 7.80 -9.00
N LYS A 140 15.39 7.68 -9.72
CA LYS A 140 15.48 6.81 -10.91
C LYS A 140 15.17 5.36 -10.55
N SER A 141 15.61 4.99 -9.37
CA SER A 141 15.52 3.68 -8.76
C SER A 141 14.10 3.15 -8.62
N VAL A 142 13.14 4.03 -8.36
CA VAL A 142 11.72 3.68 -8.17
C VAL A 142 10.88 3.88 -9.44
N ASP A 143 11.48 4.42 -10.51
CA ASP A 143 10.85 4.74 -11.80
C ASP A 143 11.39 3.82 -12.92
N GLU A 144 11.39 2.51 -12.64
CA GLU A 144 11.83 1.44 -13.56
C GLU A 144 10.63 0.60 -14.04
N ASP A 145 10.72 0.04 -15.26
CA ASP A 145 9.59 -0.67 -15.90
C ASP A 145 9.23 -1.99 -15.19
N GLU A 146 10.21 -2.60 -14.53
CA GLU A 146 10.10 -3.90 -13.86
C GLU A 146 9.55 -3.79 -12.43
N LEU A 147 9.38 -2.57 -11.91
CA LEU A 147 8.82 -2.36 -10.59
C LEU A 147 7.32 -2.55 -10.58
N TYR A 148 6.83 -3.08 -9.46
CA TYR A 148 5.41 -3.35 -9.26
C TYR A 148 4.56 -2.09 -9.38
N PHE A 149 5.08 -0.92 -9.01
CA PHE A 149 4.41 0.36 -9.25
C PHE A 149 4.12 0.57 -10.74
N THR A 150 5.13 0.47 -11.61
CA THR A 150 4.98 0.70 -13.05
C THR A 150 4.09 -0.37 -13.70
N ILE A 151 4.21 -1.62 -13.29
CA ILE A 151 3.35 -2.72 -13.78
C ILE A 151 1.88 -2.45 -13.39
N THR A 152 1.64 -2.06 -12.13
CA THR A 152 0.30 -1.75 -11.63
C THR A 152 -0.29 -0.53 -12.35
N LEU A 153 0.51 0.52 -12.57
CA LEU A 153 0.13 1.71 -13.29
C LEU A 153 -0.38 1.37 -14.70
N ASN A 154 0.40 0.60 -15.46
CA ASN A 154 0.02 0.19 -16.81
C ASN A 154 -1.22 -0.72 -16.83
N MET A 155 -1.40 -1.57 -15.82
CA MET A 155 -2.59 -2.41 -15.69
C MET A 155 -3.84 -1.56 -15.43
N VAL A 156 -3.79 -0.65 -14.47
CA VAL A 156 -4.93 0.23 -14.12
C VAL A 156 -5.25 1.17 -15.28
N ASP A 157 -4.25 1.73 -15.98
CA ASP A 157 -4.44 2.50 -17.21
C ASP A 157 -5.28 1.76 -18.26
N ARG A 158 -5.01 0.47 -18.45
CA ARG A 158 -5.75 -0.39 -19.40
C ARG A 158 -7.18 -0.62 -18.95
N ILE A 159 -7.39 -0.93 -17.67
CA ILE A 159 -8.74 -1.12 -17.09
C ILE A 159 -9.55 0.17 -17.22
N MET A 160 -8.96 1.34 -16.92
CA MET A 160 -9.64 2.63 -17.08
C MET A 160 -10.06 2.90 -18.54
N LYS A 161 -9.23 2.51 -19.51
CA LYS A 161 -9.54 2.63 -20.95
C LYS A 161 -10.62 1.66 -21.42
N GLU A 162 -10.64 0.45 -20.86
CA GLU A 162 -11.64 -0.57 -21.17
C GLU A 162 -13.01 -0.25 -20.56
N PHE A 163 -13.02 0.35 -19.37
CA PHE A 163 -14.24 0.69 -18.62
C PHE A 163 -14.40 2.21 -18.40
N PRO A 164 -14.48 3.02 -19.47
CA PRO A 164 -14.42 4.50 -19.38
C PRO A 164 -15.63 5.14 -18.70
N LYS A 165 -16.69 4.37 -18.44
CA LYS A 165 -17.93 4.84 -17.78
C LYS A 165 -18.08 4.30 -16.36
N SER A 166 -17.19 3.42 -15.92
CA SER A 166 -17.25 2.81 -14.60
C SER A 166 -16.44 3.63 -13.62
N VAL A 167 -16.93 3.71 -12.38
CA VAL A 167 -16.17 4.23 -11.25
C VAL A 167 -15.20 3.13 -10.82
N ILE A 168 -13.94 3.47 -10.63
CA ILE A 168 -12.92 2.51 -10.21
C ILE A 168 -12.46 2.86 -8.80
N TRP A 169 -12.50 1.88 -7.91
CA TRP A 169 -11.84 1.91 -6.61
C TRP A 169 -10.67 0.92 -6.62
N ILE A 170 -9.67 1.19 -5.81
CA ILE A 170 -8.51 0.32 -5.66
C ILE A 170 -8.28 0.00 -4.19
N THR A 171 -7.93 -1.24 -3.88
CA THR A 171 -7.73 -1.69 -2.51
C THR A 171 -6.65 -2.76 -2.45
N GLY A 172 -5.96 -2.84 -1.32
CA GLY A 172 -4.89 -3.79 -1.14
C GLY A 172 -4.39 -3.81 0.29
N HIS A 173 -3.54 -4.78 0.58
CA HIS A 173 -2.94 -4.98 1.88
C HIS A 173 -1.42 -5.01 1.78
N SER A 174 -0.71 -4.50 2.80
CA SER A 174 0.77 -4.49 2.82
C SER A 174 1.33 -3.79 1.58
N LEU A 175 2.29 -4.39 0.86
CA LEU A 175 2.78 -3.90 -0.45
C LEU A 175 1.63 -3.56 -1.42
N GLY A 176 0.60 -4.40 -1.51
CA GLY A 176 -0.55 -4.16 -2.39
C GLY A 176 -1.38 -2.95 -1.96
N GLY A 177 -1.41 -2.63 -0.66
CA GLY A 177 -2.05 -1.43 -0.13
C GLY A 177 -1.29 -0.16 -0.49
N ALA A 178 0.04 -0.17 -0.33
CA ALA A 178 0.88 0.94 -0.76
C ALA A 178 0.81 1.16 -2.28
N LEU A 179 0.83 0.10 -3.09
CA LEU A 179 0.61 0.21 -4.54
C LEU A 179 -0.77 0.80 -4.85
N SER A 180 -1.82 0.35 -4.16
CA SER A 180 -3.17 0.88 -4.33
C SER A 180 -3.23 2.39 -4.06
N SER A 181 -2.60 2.85 -2.98
CA SER A 181 -2.51 4.26 -2.63
C SER A 181 -1.73 5.09 -3.67
N LEU A 182 -0.53 4.65 -4.06
CA LEU A 182 0.30 5.36 -5.06
C LEU A 182 -0.42 5.49 -6.41
N ILE A 183 -1.15 4.45 -6.82
CA ILE A 183 -1.96 4.46 -8.05
C ILE A 183 -3.22 5.32 -7.90
N GLY A 184 -3.88 5.25 -6.74
CA GLY A 184 -4.97 6.13 -6.37
C GLY A 184 -4.58 7.61 -6.48
N LEU A 185 -3.41 7.95 -5.94
CA LEU A 185 -2.82 9.28 -6.03
C LEU A 185 -2.50 9.68 -7.47
N THR A 186 -2.02 8.74 -8.29
CA THR A 186 -1.64 9.01 -9.68
C THR A 186 -2.85 9.29 -10.58
N TYR A 187 -3.95 8.54 -10.42
CA TYR A 187 -5.15 8.68 -11.24
C TYR A 187 -6.28 9.48 -10.59
N ASN A 188 -6.08 9.98 -9.36
CA ASN A 188 -7.11 10.60 -8.53
C ASN A 188 -8.34 9.68 -8.35
N ILE A 189 -8.11 8.39 -8.09
CA ILE A 189 -9.18 7.40 -7.86
C ILE A 189 -9.18 6.94 -6.40
N PRO A 190 -10.36 6.59 -5.83
CA PRO A 190 -10.45 6.19 -4.43
C PRO A 190 -9.62 4.95 -4.11
N ALA A 191 -8.74 5.07 -3.11
CA ALA A 191 -7.88 3.98 -2.63
C ALA A 191 -8.11 3.68 -1.15
N VAL A 192 -8.27 2.40 -0.81
CA VAL A 192 -8.36 1.94 0.60
C VAL A 192 -7.29 0.88 0.84
N ALA A 193 -6.26 1.25 1.59
CA ALA A 193 -5.12 0.41 1.90
C ALA A 193 -5.21 -0.12 3.34
N PHE A 194 -4.97 -1.42 3.52
CA PHE A 194 -4.97 -2.08 4.82
C PHE A 194 -3.55 -2.45 5.25
N GLU A 195 -3.16 -2.09 6.47
CA GLU A 195 -1.84 -2.37 7.06
C GLU A 195 -0.69 -2.09 6.07
N SER A 196 -0.78 -1.01 5.30
CA SER A 196 0.27 -0.69 4.32
C SER A 196 1.47 -0.05 5.02
N PRO A 197 2.70 -0.33 4.58
CA PRO A 197 3.87 0.47 4.95
C PRO A 197 3.65 1.95 4.63
N GLY A 198 4.43 2.83 5.27
CA GLY A 198 4.42 4.26 4.96
C GLY A 198 4.80 4.51 3.49
N ASP A 199 3.91 5.11 2.71
CA ASP A 199 4.04 5.27 1.26
C ASP A 199 4.29 6.70 0.81
N ARG A 200 4.40 7.66 1.74
CA ARG A 200 4.76 9.04 1.44
C ARG A 200 6.19 9.16 0.90
N LEU A 201 7.12 8.36 1.42
CA LEU A 201 8.51 8.31 0.94
C LEU A 201 8.59 7.89 -0.54
N PRO A 202 8.03 6.74 -0.98
CA PRO A 202 8.02 6.40 -2.39
C PRO A 202 7.19 7.37 -3.24
N ALA A 203 6.07 7.92 -2.74
CA ALA A 203 5.29 8.92 -3.46
C ALA A 203 6.13 10.17 -3.81
N ARG A 204 6.92 10.67 -2.86
CA ARG A 204 7.86 11.79 -3.08
C ARG A 204 8.92 11.44 -4.12
N ARG A 205 9.55 10.27 -4.02
CA ARG A 205 10.57 9.81 -4.99
C ARG A 205 10.01 9.63 -6.41
N LEU A 206 8.74 9.26 -6.51
CA LEU A 206 8.00 9.16 -7.78
C LEU A 206 7.50 10.53 -8.31
N HIS A 207 7.67 11.61 -7.53
CA HIS A 207 7.15 12.95 -7.80
C HIS A 207 5.62 12.97 -7.97
N LEU A 208 4.93 12.19 -7.14
CA LEU A 208 3.48 12.21 -7.12
C LEU A 208 2.94 13.46 -6.41
N PRO A 209 1.70 13.89 -6.71
CA PRO A 209 1.04 15.01 -6.05
C PRO A 209 1.07 14.92 -4.53
N HIS A 210 1.36 16.02 -3.84
CA HIS A 210 1.50 16.04 -2.38
C HIS A 210 1.06 17.38 -1.75
N PRO A 211 0.91 17.45 -0.41
CA PRO A 211 0.58 18.70 0.29
C PRO A 211 1.74 19.73 0.18
N PRO A 212 1.46 21.05 0.25
CA PRO A 212 0.14 21.67 0.46
C PRO A 212 -0.69 21.80 -0.84
N ALA A 213 -0.12 21.46 -2.00
CA ALA A 213 -0.78 21.62 -3.29
C ALA A 213 -2.04 20.74 -3.41
N LEU A 214 -1.98 19.53 -2.85
CA LEU A 214 -3.12 18.63 -2.70
C LEU A 214 -3.25 18.24 -1.21
N PRO A 215 -4.21 18.79 -0.47
CA PRO A 215 -4.52 18.39 0.91
C PRO A 215 -4.89 16.90 0.99
N ALA A 216 -4.54 16.23 2.08
CA ALA A 216 -4.69 14.79 2.21
C ALA A 216 -6.15 14.33 2.22
N ASP A 217 -7.06 15.13 2.80
CA ASP A 217 -8.50 14.88 2.81
C ASP A 217 -9.12 14.90 1.40
N LYS A 218 -8.44 15.52 0.42
CA LYS A 218 -8.87 15.58 -0.98
C LYS A 218 -8.24 14.50 -1.86
N MET A 219 -7.30 13.71 -1.36
CA MET A 219 -6.62 12.67 -2.15
C MET A 219 -7.51 11.44 -2.42
N ASN A 220 -8.60 11.26 -1.66
CA ASN A 220 -9.41 10.04 -1.67
C ASN A 220 -8.60 8.76 -1.38
N ILE A 221 -7.61 8.87 -0.49
CA ILE A 221 -6.75 7.77 -0.07
C ILE A 221 -6.94 7.58 1.43
N TRP A 222 -7.23 6.34 1.82
CA TRP A 222 -7.40 5.96 3.21
C TRP A 222 -6.53 4.77 3.58
N HIS A 223 -5.74 4.93 4.63
CA HIS A 223 -4.93 3.90 5.25
C HIS A 223 -5.59 3.42 6.53
N LEU A 224 -5.89 2.13 6.61
CA LEU A 224 -6.52 1.49 7.75
C LEU A 224 -5.49 0.53 8.34
N GLY A 225 -5.10 0.73 9.59
CA GLY A 225 -4.18 -0.19 10.26
C GLY A 225 -4.26 -0.13 11.77
N HIS A 226 -3.51 -0.96 12.48
CA HIS A 226 -3.59 -1.05 13.93
C HIS A 226 -2.24 -0.89 14.64
N THR A 227 -2.25 -0.36 15.87
CA THR A 227 -1.04 0.00 16.62
C THR A 227 -0.11 -1.18 16.96
N ALA A 228 -0.60 -2.42 16.90
CA ALA A 228 0.20 -3.63 17.10
C ALA A 228 0.91 -4.14 15.83
N ASP A 229 0.65 -3.57 14.65
CA ASP A 229 1.33 -3.98 13.41
C ASP A 229 2.65 -3.20 13.28
N PRO A 230 3.81 -3.88 13.38
CA PRO A 230 5.09 -3.19 13.25
C PRO A 230 5.36 -2.65 11.83
N ILE A 231 4.72 -3.17 10.78
CA ILE A 231 4.89 -2.66 9.40
C ILE A 231 4.11 -1.36 9.23
N PHE A 232 2.82 -1.35 9.54
CA PHE A 232 1.99 -0.13 9.46
C PHE A 232 2.54 1.00 10.32
N MET A 233 3.03 0.69 11.53
CA MET A 233 3.65 1.67 12.43
C MET A 233 5.09 2.06 12.04
N GLY A 234 5.70 1.38 11.06
CA GLY A 234 7.06 1.61 10.59
C GLY A 234 8.15 1.38 11.63
N VAL A 235 7.94 0.39 12.51
CA VAL A 235 8.89 -0.01 13.58
C VAL A 235 9.52 -1.39 13.32
N CYS A 236 9.32 -1.96 12.13
CA CYS A 236 9.88 -3.24 11.72
C CYS A 236 11.27 -3.09 11.05
N ASN A 237 12.24 -2.44 11.72
CA ASN A 237 13.52 -2.04 11.10
C ASN A 237 14.79 -2.34 11.92
N GLY A 238 14.70 -2.85 13.15
CA GLY A 238 15.88 -3.17 13.99
C GLY A 238 16.46 -4.58 13.77
N ILE A 239 17.73 -4.81 14.15
CA ILE A 239 18.45 -6.09 13.98
C ILE A 239 17.77 -7.31 14.65
N ARG A 240 16.92 -7.06 15.65
CA ARG A 240 16.13 -8.09 16.36
C ARG A 240 14.71 -8.22 15.83
N SER A 241 14.32 -7.43 14.83
CA SER A 241 12.99 -7.48 14.23
C SER A 241 12.85 -8.68 13.30
N SER A 242 11.63 -9.18 13.17
CA SER A 242 11.29 -10.23 12.21
C SER A 242 11.51 -9.78 10.76
N CYS A 243 11.29 -8.50 10.44
CA CYS A 243 11.55 -7.97 9.11
C CYS A 243 13.04 -8.02 8.78
N TYR A 244 13.90 -7.66 9.73
CA TYR A 244 15.35 -7.79 9.55
C TYR A 244 15.74 -9.24 9.27
N VAL A 245 15.27 -10.19 10.08
CA VAL A 245 15.56 -11.62 9.86
C VAL A 245 15.01 -12.12 8.51
N GLY A 246 13.87 -11.58 8.06
CA GLY A 246 13.30 -11.86 6.74
C GLY A 246 13.99 -11.14 5.57
N GLY A 247 14.88 -10.19 5.85
CA GLY A 247 15.56 -9.35 4.88
C GLY A 247 14.71 -8.20 4.29
N TYR A 248 13.68 -7.77 5.01
CA TYR A 248 12.84 -6.63 4.65
C TYR A 248 13.29 -5.37 5.42
N ALA A 249 13.73 -4.35 4.70
CA ALA A 249 14.08 -3.04 5.24
C ALA A 249 12.86 -2.10 5.16
N MET A 250 11.91 -2.32 6.08
CA MET A 250 10.67 -1.52 6.19
C MET A 250 10.89 -0.33 7.11
N GLU A 251 11.46 0.75 6.57
CA GLU A 251 11.88 1.92 7.36
C GLU A 251 10.92 3.10 7.26
N SER A 252 10.11 3.18 6.20
CA SER A 252 9.09 4.21 6.04
C SER A 252 7.89 3.98 6.96
N LYS A 253 7.29 5.07 7.42
CA LYS A 253 6.18 5.07 8.37
C LYS A 253 5.10 6.10 8.07
N CYS A 254 5.41 7.13 7.28
CA CYS A 254 4.45 8.18 6.98
C CYS A 254 3.63 7.86 5.74
N HIS A 255 2.33 8.14 5.78
CA HIS A 255 1.41 7.85 4.68
C HIS A 255 1.00 9.11 3.92
N VAL A 256 0.61 8.95 2.66
CA VAL A 256 -0.19 9.98 1.96
C VAL A 256 -1.66 9.84 2.36
N GLY A 257 -2.49 10.86 2.11
CA GLY A 257 -3.92 10.77 2.41
C GLY A 257 -4.22 10.70 3.91
N VAL A 258 -5.33 10.02 4.25
CA VAL A 258 -5.84 9.95 5.62
C VAL A 258 -5.57 8.57 6.22
N THR A 259 -4.93 8.55 7.38
CA THR A 259 -4.65 7.34 8.16
C THR A 259 -5.63 7.21 9.30
N CYS A 260 -6.35 6.09 9.41
CA CYS A 260 -7.17 5.75 10.57
C CYS A 260 -6.57 4.56 11.30
N SER A 261 -6.16 4.78 12.55
CA SER A 261 -5.41 3.80 13.34
C SER A 261 -6.26 3.21 14.47
N PHE A 262 -6.38 1.89 14.47
CA PHE A 262 -7.02 1.12 15.54
C PHE A 262 -6.03 0.91 16.68
N ASP A 263 -6.37 1.43 17.87
CA ASP A 263 -5.50 1.29 19.05
C ASP A 263 -5.58 -0.10 19.71
N SER A 264 -5.14 -1.11 18.98
CA SER A 264 -5.08 -2.51 19.40
C SER A 264 -4.18 -2.76 20.61
N VAL A 265 -3.10 -2.00 20.79
CA VAL A 265 -2.18 -2.16 21.92
C VAL A 265 -2.86 -1.76 23.22
N GLU A 266 -3.39 -0.53 23.32
CA GLU A 266 -4.01 -0.05 24.56
C GLU A 266 -5.40 -0.66 24.76
N LYS A 267 -6.25 -0.71 23.72
CA LYS A 267 -7.64 -1.15 23.88
C LYS A 267 -7.83 -2.66 23.87
N LEU A 268 -6.98 -3.42 23.17
CA LEU A 268 -7.07 -4.89 23.10
C LEU A 268 -5.93 -5.62 23.84
N GLY A 269 -4.95 -4.89 24.37
CA GLY A 269 -3.80 -5.47 25.08
C GLY A 269 -2.85 -6.26 24.18
N TRP A 270 -2.87 -5.99 22.87
CA TRP A 270 -2.00 -6.69 21.92
C TRP A 270 -0.54 -6.28 22.11
N ARG A 271 0.35 -7.24 21.87
CA ARG A 271 1.78 -6.94 21.73
C ARG A 271 2.05 -6.59 20.27
N VAL A 272 2.99 -5.66 20.05
CA VAL A 272 3.51 -5.38 18.71
C VAL A 272 4.15 -6.65 18.15
N ASP A 273 3.57 -7.19 17.07
CA ASP A 273 3.94 -8.49 16.53
C ASP A 273 3.62 -8.57 15.04
N ILE A 274 4.59 -8.97 14.22
CA ILE A 274 4.42 -9.13 12.77
C ILE A 274 3.30 -10.11 12.39
N ARG A 275 2.92 -11.03 13.27
CA ARG A 275 1.82 -11.97 13.01
C ARG A 275 0.47 -11.28 12.97
N SER A 276 0.34 -10.14 13.66
CA SER A 276 -0.88 -9.32 13.66
C SER A 276 -1.07 -8.54 12.36
N HIS A 277 0.00 -8.34 11.58
CA HIS A 277 -0.05 -7.70 10.25
C HIS A 277 -1.01 -8.40 9.26
N ARG A 278 -1.30 -9.69 9.42
CA ARG A 278 -2.07 -10.45 8.42
C ARG A 278 -3.46 -9.85 8.23
N ILE A 279 -3.86 -9.59 6.98
CA ILE A 279 -5.20 -9.09 6.65
C ILE A 279 -6.36 -9.90 7.28
N GLN A 280 -6.20 -11.21 7.47
CA GLN A 280 -7.19 -12.03 8.19
C GLN A 280 -7.35 -11.61 9.65
N GLU A 281 -6.26 -11.30 10.35
CA GLU A 281 -6.29 -10.82 11.74
C GLU A 281 -6.99 -9.45 11.82
N VAL A 282 -6.75 -8.58 10.82
CA VAL A 282 -7.45 -7.29 10.69
C VAL A 282 -8.95 -7.51 10.50
N ILE A 283 -9.37 -8.41 9.61
CA ILE A 283 -10.79 -8.70 9.39
C ILE A 283 -11.43 -9.26 10.67
N ASP A 284 -10.85 -10.34 11.21
CA ASP A 284 -11.49 -11.14 12.25
C ASP A 284 -11.42 -10.50 13.62
N LYS A 285 -10.30 -9.85 13.95
CA LYS A 285 -10.02 -9.39 15.31
C LYS A 285 -9.94 -7.87 15.46
N ILE A 286 -10.01 -7.12 14.37
CA ILE A 286 -10.22 -5.67 14.40
C ILE A 286 -11.61 -5.36 13.82
N LEU A 287 -11.80 -5.45 12.50
CA LEU A 287 -12.98 -4.91 11.82
C LEU A 287 -14.30 -5.57 12.24
N ASN A 288 -14.32 -6.89 12.45
CA ASN A 288 -15.55 -7.61 12.83
C ASN A 288 -15.95 -7.42 14.29
N VAL A 289 -15.05 -6.93 15.16
CA VAL A 289 -15.29 -6.85 16.61
C VAL A 289 -15.27 -5.43 17.15
N TRP A 290 -14.56 -4.50 16.49
CA TRP A 290 -14.29 -3.17 17.04
C TRP A 290 -15.56 -2.38 17.37
N GLU A 291 -16.51 -2.32 16.44
CA GLU A 291 -17.80 -1.63 16.65
C GLU A 291 -18.54 -2.19 17.87
N THR A 292 -18.54 -3.51 18.04
CA THR A 292 -19.22 -4.18 19.16
C THR A 292 -18.53 -3.94 20.49
N LEU A 293 -17.18 -3.91 20.50
CA LEU A 293 -16.39 -3.77 21.72
C LEU A 293 -16.31 -2.32 22.21
N PHE A 294 -16.20 -1.35 21.30
CA PHE A 294 -15.90 0.03 21.65
C PHE A 294 -16.97 1.04 21.22
N GLY A 295 -17.84 0.70 20.28
CA GLY A 295 -18.90 1.59 19.80
C GLY A 295 -18.40 2.87 19.11
N ASP A 296 -17.11 2.96 18.80
CA ASP A 296 -16.47 4.11 18.17
C ASP A 296 -15.75 3.72 16.88
N PHE A 297 -15.44 4.74 16.07
CA PHE A 297 -14.56 4.61 14.90
C PHE A 297 -13.14 5.02 15.31
N PRO A 298 -12.07 4.39 14.77
CA PRO A 298 -10.68 4.75 15.08
C PRO A 298 -10.38 6.22 14.80
N ASN A 299 -9.35 6.75 15.47
CA ASN A 299 -8.87 8.09 15.21
C ASN A 299 -8.27 8.17 13.81
N CYS A 300 -8.67 9.18 13.04
CA CYS A 300 -8.15 9.45 11.70
C CYS A 300 -7.37 10.76 11.69
N TYR A 301 -6.17 10.73 11.12
CA TYR A 301 -5.24 11.85 11.00
C TYR A 301 -4.55 11.83 9.63
N SER A 302 -3.77 12.85 9.30
CA SER A 302 -2.94 12.88 8.09
C SER A 302 -1.51 13.24 8.45
N ASP A 303 -0.56 12.65 7.74
CA ASP A 303 0.88 12.93 7.89
C ASP A 303 1.31 14.05 6.93
N GLU A 304 0.54 15.14 6.83
CA GLU A 304 0.83 16.21 5.86
C GLU A 304 2.07 17.01 6.24
N ASP A 305 2.20 17.36 7.52
CA ASP A 305 3.31 18.17 8.00
C ASP A 305 4.51 17.28 8.39
N GLU A 306 5.71 17.70 7.98
CA GLU A 306 6.96 17.01 8.36
C GLU A 306 7.21 17.06 9.87
N LYS A 307 6.53 17.95 10.61
CA LYS A 307 6.57 17.97 12.07
C LYS A 307 5.80 16.80 12.68
N ASP A 308 4.79 16.31 11.98
CA ASP A 308 3.89 15.26 12.46
C ASP A 308 4.49 13.88 12.17
N CYS A 309 5.14 13.74 11.01
CA CYS A 309 5.82 12.51 10.64
C CYS A 309 7.07 12.78 9.78
N VAL A 310 8.18 12.13 10.13
CA VAL A 310 9.45 12.16 9.38
C VAL A 310 9.88 10.74 9.04
N ASP A 311 10.02 10.44 7.76
CA ASP A 311 10.68 9.22 7.29
C ASP A 311 12.19 9.42 7.28
N CYS A 312 12.95 8.39 7.64
CA CYS A 312 14.38 8.35 7.38
C CYS A 312 15.21 9.50 7.96
N GLY A 313 14.81 10.08 9.10
CA GLY A 313 15.44 11.29 9.66
C GLY A 313 16.93 11.18 10.06
N LEU A 314 17.53 9.99 9.97
CA LEU A 314 18.97 9.77 10.15
C LEU A 314 19.76 9.91 8.83
N TRP A 315 19.10 9.85 7.69
CA TRP A 315 19.72 9.85 6.37
C TRP A 315 19.87 11.26 5.79
N GLU A 316 21.03 11.52 5.19
CA GLU A 316 21.31 12.70 4.38
C GLU A 316 21.20 12.34 2.89
N TYR A 317 20.41 13.11 2.13
CA TYR A 317 20.17 12.86 0.72
C TYR A 317 20.93 13.86 -0.15
N ILE A 318 21.82 13.36 -1.00
CA ILE A 318 22.72 14.16 -1.84
C ILE A 318 22.22 14.19 -3.29
N GLU A 319 22.09 15.38 -3.86
CA GLU A 319 21.69 15.61 -5.25
C GLU A 319 22.92 15.95 -6.13
N GLY A 320 22.84 15.67 -7.44
CA GLY A 320 23.81 16.09 -8.45
C GLY A 320 25.10 15.27 -8.52
N VAL A 321 25.11 14.06 -7.96
CA VAL A 321 26.27 13.15 -7.87
C VAL A 321 26.07 11.85 -8.65
#